data_AF-A0A0S9DCC0-F1
#
_entry.id   AF-A0A0S9DCC0-F1
#
_cell.length_a   1.000
_cell.length_b   1.000
_cell.length_c   1.000
_cell.angle_alpha   90.00
_cell.angle_beta   90.00
_cell.angle_gamma   90.00
#
_symmetry.space_group_name_H-M   'P 1'
#
loop_
_entity.id
_entity.type
_entity.pdbx_description
1 polymer ?
#
loop_
_entity_poly.entity_id
_entity_poly.type
_entity_poly.pdbx_seq_one_letter_code
_entity_poly.pdbx_strand_id
1 'polypeptide(L)'
;MTVQGPYPSYPIDSAVLERFVAETSPEAVTSFVASFVELAPERLRRIRRACTARQTEQAVIALLSLRSSAAMIGADRLVEATSVLLRGLRTVPRPWAMIDDAVDHQLGAAVDEVLPALTGRAGWTA
;
A
#
# COMPACT_ATOMS: atom_id res chain seq x y z
N MET A 1 4.80 13.14 26.79
CA MET A 1 3.47 13.52 26.29
C MET A 1 3.56 13.56 24.78
N THR A 2 3.15 12.50 24.08
CA THR A 2 3.09 12.50 22.63
C THR A 2 1.81 13.22 22.22
N VAL A 3 1.96 14.39 21.61
CA VAL A 3 0.85 15.10 20.96
C VAL A 3 0.34 14.18 19.85
N GLN A 4 -0.86 13.61 20.01
CA GLN A 4 -1.53 12.89 18.93
C GLN A 4 -1.87 13.94 17.86
N GLY A 5 -1.09 13.98 16.78
CA GLY A 5 -1.39 14.78 15.60
C GLY A 5 -2.70 14.35 14.93
N PRO A 6 -3.18 15.09 13.91
CA PRO A 6 -4.47 14.84 13.26
C PRO A 6 -4.51 13.58 12.38
N TYR A 7 -3.49 12.72 12.40
CA TYR A 7 -3.36 11.53 11.55
C TYR A 7 -3.27 10.24 12.38
N PRO A 8 -3.63 9.07 11.82
CA PRO A 8 -3.45 7.79 12.52
C PRO A 8 -1.95 7.57 12.76
N SER A 9 -1.60 6.96 13.90
CA SER A 9 -0.23 6.45 14.15
C SER A 9 -0.10 4.97 13.80
N TYR A 10 -1.21 4.34 13.38
CA TYR A 10 -1.28 2.96 12.91
C TYR A 10 -2.59 2.77 12.12
N PRO A 11 -2.61 2.03 11.00
CA PRO A 11 -1.47 1.43 10.27
C PRO A 11 -0.68 2.45 9.41
N ILE A 12 -1.00 3.73 9.56
CA ILE A 12 -0.37 4.85 8.86
C ILE A 12 0.61 5.54 9.79
N ASP A 13 1.80 5.88 9.30
CA ASP A 13 2.69 6.82 9.98
C ASP A 13 2.23 8.27 9.71
N SER A 14 1.69 8.91 10.76
CA SER A 14 1.27 10.30 10.74
C SER A 14 2.38 11.26 10.33
N ALA A 15 3.64 10.99 10.69
CA ALA A 15 4.76 11.88 10.39
C ALA A 15 5.02 11.98 8.88
N VAL A 16 4.74 10.90 8.13
CA VAL A 16 4.84 10.90 6.67
C VAL A 16 3.79 11.84 6.06
N LEU A 17 2.55 11.76 6.52
CA LEU A 17 1.49 12.64 6.04
C LEU A 17 1.71 14.11 6.45
N GLU A 18 2.16 14.36 7.67
CA GLU A 18 2.52 15.71 8.15
C GLU A 18 3.62 16.33 7.29
N ARG A 19 4.65 15.54 6.97
CA ARG A 19 5.71 15.96 6.06
C ARG A 19 5.20 16.20 4.64
N PHE A 20 4.35 15.33 4.12
CA PHE A 20 3.76 15.50 2.79
C PHE A 20 2.92 16.79 2.71
N VAL A 21 2.15 17.11 3.76
CA VAL A 21 1.42 18.39 3.85
C VAL A 21 2.39 19.57 3.87
N ALA A 22 3.47 19.51 4.67
CA ALA A 22 4.46 20.57 4.77
C ALA A 22 5.22 20.82 3.45
N GLU A 23 5.44 19.79 2.65
CA GLU A 23 6.12 19.86 1.35
C GLU A 23 5.16 20.21 0.19
N THR A 24 3.85 20.06 0.37
CA THR A 24 2.84 20.31 -0.66
C THR A 24 1.69 21.18 -0.14
N SER A 25 0.52 20.58 0.14
CA SER A 25 -0.61 21.23 0.79
C SER A 25 -1.57 20.18 1.38
N PRO A 26 -2.46 20.55 2.31
CA PRO A 26 -3.50 19.65 2.82
C PRO A 26 -4.37 19.05 1.70
N GLU A 27 -4.76 19.86 0.70
CA GLU A 27 -5.62 19.44 -0.41
C GLU A 27 -4.93 18.42 -1.32
N ALA A 28 -3.63 18.61 -1.57
CA ALA A 28 -2.83 17.67 -2.37
C ALA A 28 -2.74 16.30 -1.68
N VAL A 29 -2.52 16.29 -0.36
CA VAL A 29 -2.51 15.05 0.43
C VAL A 29 -3.88 14.40 0.42
N THR A 30 -4.96 15.18 0.61
CA THR A 30 -6.34 14.69 0.54
C THR A 30 -6.64 14.00 -0.79
N SER A 31 -6.33 14.67 -1.90
CA SER A 31 -6.50 14.13 -3.25
C SER A 31 -5.67 12.85 -3.48
N PHE A 32 -4.43 12.82 -2.98
CA PHE A 32 -3.57 11.65 -3.11
C PHE A 32 -4.13 10.44 -2.37
N VAL A 33 -4.59 10.61 -1.13
CA VAL A 33 -5.16 9.52 -0.33
C VAL A 33 -6.48 9.04 -0.91
N ALA A 34 -7.35 9.94 -1.40
CA ALA A 34 -8.56 9.56 -2.10
C ALA A 34 -8.24 8.68 -3.32
N SER A 35 -7.27 9.11 -4.14
CA SER A 35 -6.77 8.34 -5.29
C SER A 35 -6.17 6.99 -4.86
N PHE A 36 -5.46 6.95 -3.73
CA PHE A 36 -4.91 5.71 -3.18
C PHE A 36 -6.02 4.72 -2.82
N VAL A 37 -7.02 5.17 -2.07
CA VAL A 37 -8.17 4.39 -1.62
C VAL A 37 -8.94 3.82 -2.81
N GLU A 38 -9.19 4.64 -3.83
CA GLU A 38 -9.90 4.23 -5.04
C GLU A 38 -9.13 3.13 -5.82
N LEU A 39 -7.82 3.31 -5.99
CA LEU A 39 -7.00 2.47 -6.86
C LEU A 39 -6.43 1.22 -6.19
N ALA A 40 -6.26 1.21 -4.86
CA ALA A 40 -5.63 0.10 -4.15
C ALA A 40 -6.34 -1.27 -4.34
N PRO A 41 -7.68 -1.38 -4.28
CA PRO A 41 -8.36 -2.66 -4.53
C PRO A 41 -8.09 -3.23 -5.92
N GLU A 42 -8.11 -2.39 -6.96
CA GLU A 42 -7.83 -2.84 -8.32
C GLU A 42 -6.35 -3.20 -8.51
N ARG A 43 -5.43 -2.45 -7.91
CA ARG A 43 -4.00 -2.82 -7.90
C ARG A 43 -3.77 -4.19 -7.26
N LEU A 44 -4.44 -4.49 -6.14
CA LEU A 44 -4.38 -5.81 -5.49
C LEU A 44 -4.90 -6.91 -6.43
N ARG A 45 -6.03 -6.70 -7.12
CA ARG A 45 -6.56 -7.67 -8.10
C ARG A 45 -5.57 -7.92 -9.24
N ARG A 46 -4.91 -6.88 -9.76
CA ARG A 46 -3.90 -7.02 -10.82
C ARG A 46 -2.69 -7.82 -10.36
N ILE A 47 -2.21 -7.58 -9.14
CA ILE A 47 -1.11 -8.35 -8.53
C ILE A 47 -1.51 -9.83 -8.42
N ARG A 48 -2.70 -10.13 -7.85
CA ARG A 48 -3.25 -11.49 -7.78
C ARG A 48 -3.25 -12.18 -9.14
N ARG A 49 -3.86 -11.54 -10.15
CA ARG A 49 -3.94 -12.10 -11.52
C ARG A 49 -2.56 -12.36 -12.12
N ALA A 50 -1.62 -11.42 -11.99
CA ALA A 50 -0.28 -11.57 -12.54
C ALA A 50 0.51 -12.70 -11.86
N CYS A 51 0.40 -12.84 -10.53
CA CYS A 51 1.04 -13.93 -9.80
C CYS A 51 0.44 -15.31 -10.15
N THR A 52 -0.88 -15.43 -10.21
CA THR A 52 -1.56 -16.67 -10.64
C THR A 52 -1.19 -17.05 -12.08
N ALA A 53 -1.13 -16.07 -12.99
CA ALA A 53 -0.73 -16.28 -14.39
C ALA A 53 0.79 -16.42 -14.59
N ARG A 54 1.59 -16.37 -13.51
CA ARG A 54 3.06 -16.45 -13.53
C ARG A 54 3.73 -15.36 -14.39
N GLN A 55 3.03 -14.25 -14.61
CA GLN A 55 3.49 -13.08 -15.36
C GLN A 55 4.37 -12.22 -14.47
N THR A 56 5.62 -12.66 -14.29
CA THR A 56 6.57 -12.06 -13.33
C THR A 56 6.74 -10.55 -13.53
N GLU A 57 6.95 -10.10 -14.78
CA GLU A 57 7.15 -8.69 -15.07
C GLU A 57 5.93 -7.84 -14.68
N GLN A 58 4.73 -8.30 -15.03
CA GLN A 58 3.49 -7.62 -14.70
C GLN A 58 3.25 -7.57 -13.18
N ALA A 59 3.58 -8.65 -12.47
CA ALA A 59 3.51 -8.69 -11.01
C ALA A 59 4.48 -7.68 -10.37
N VAL A 60 5.73 -7.61 -10.87
CA VAL A 60 6.73 -6.64 -10.39
C VAL A 60 6.29 -5.21 -10.63
N ILE A 61 5.79 -4.88 -11.82
CA ILE A 61 5.30 -3.52 -12.15
C ILE A 61 4.17 -3.11 -11.21
N ALA A 62 3.17 -3.99 -11.03
CA ALA A 62 2.03 -3.70 -10.17
C ALA A 62 2.44 -3.55 -8.69
N LEU A 63 3.36 -4.39 -8.20
CA LEU A 63 3.90 -4.30 -6.84
C LEU A 63 4.71 -3.01 -6.61
N LEU A 64 5.53 -2.58 -7.57
CA LEU A 64 6.29 -1.33 -7.44
C LEU A 64 5.38 -0.11 -7.39
N SER A 65 4.31 -0.09 -8.20
CA SER A 65 3.31 0.97 -8.18
C SER A 65 2.59 1.04 -6.82
N LEU A 66 2.12 -0.11 -6.31
CA LEU A 66 1.46 -0.17 -5.00
C LEU A 66 2.42 0.25 -3.88
N ARG A 67 3.66 -0.26 -3.87
CA ARG A 67 4.68 0.07 -2.86
C ARG A 67 5.00 1.55 -2.83
N SER A 68 5.22 2.17 -4.00
CA SER A 68 5.56 3.59 -4.08
C SER A 68 4.44 4.45 -3.51
N SER A 69 3.20 4.15 -3.85
CA SER A 69 2.04 4.90 -3.34
C SER A 69 1.76 4.63 -1.85
N ALA A 70 2.00 3.40 -1.36
CA ALA A 70 1.90 3.06 0.05
C ALA A 70 2.95 3.81 0.90
N ALA A 71 4.16 3.98 0.40
CA ALA A 71 5.22 4.72 1.10
C ALA A 71 4.87 6.20 1.27
N MET A 72 4.21 6.82 0.28
CA MET A 72 3.80 8.22 0.34
C MET A 72 2.71 8.51 1.39
N ILE A 73 1.98 7.47 1.82
CA ILE A 73 0.97 7.58 2.88
C ILE A 73 1.43 6.97 4.21
N GLY A 74 2.70 6.59 4.34
CA GLY A 74 3.22 5.98 5.58
C GLY A 74 2.64 4.61 5.91
N ALA A 75 2.20 3.83 4.91
CA ALA A 75 1.64 2.49 5.11
C ALA A 75 2.75 1.42 5.17
N ASP A 76 3.57 1.44 6.22
CA ASP A 76 4.81 0.65 6.32
C ASP A 76 4.59 -0.87 6.18
N ARG A 77 3.51 -1.40 6.77
CA ARG A 77 3.21 -2.84 6.65
C ARG A 77 2.90 -3.24 5.21
N LEU A 78 2.24 -2.36 4.45
CA LEU A 78 1.96 -2.58 3.03
C LEU A 78 3.25 -2.44 2.19
N VAL A 79 4.14 -1.51 2.55
CA VAL A 79 5.47 -1.39 1.95
C VAL A 79 6.30 -2.65 2.19
N GLU A 80 6.25 -3.22 3.39
CA GLU A 80 6.98 -4.46 3.69
C GLU A 80 6.38 -5.67 2.96
N ALA A 81 5.05 -5.83 2.97
CA ALA A 81 4.38 -6.93 2.26
C ALA A 81 4.71 -6.93 0.76
N THR A 82 4.70 -5.76 0.12
CA THR A 82 5.12 -5.63 -1.28
C THR A 82 6.62 -5.90 -1.47
N SER A 83 7.46 -5.53 -0.51
CA SER A 83 8.92 -5.79 -0.56
C SER A 83 9.25 -7.29 -0.43
N VAL A 84 8.56 -8.02 0.44
CA VAL A 84 8.65 -9.49 0.56
C VAL A 84 8.34 -10.15 -0.78
N LEU A 85 7.22 -9.78 -1.41
CA LEU A 85 6.81 -10.33 -2.70
C LEU A 85 7.82 -10.01 -3.82
N LEU A 86 8.33 -8.78 -3.87
CA LEU A 86 9.37 -8.39 -4.83
C LEU A 86 10.66 -9.22 -4.66
N ARG A 87 11.05 -9.56 -3.42
CA ARG A 87 12.18 -10.48 -3.16
C ARG A 87 11.88 -11.89 -3.65
N GLY A 88 10.68 -12.41 -3.39
CA GLY A 88 10.23 -13.72 -3.88
C GLY A 88 10.28 -13.82 -5.41
N LEU A 89 9.79 -12.81 -6.12
CA LEU A 89 9.76 -12.77 -7.59
C LEU A 89 11.15 -12.67 -8.24
N ARG A 90 12.18 -12.25 -7.49
CA ARG A 90 13.58 -12.19 -7.95
C ARG A 90 14.36 -13.49 -7.72
N THR A 91 13.84 -14.39 -6.89
CA THR A 91 14.51 -15.65 -6.54
C THR A 91 14.37 -16.67 -7.69
N VAL A 92 15.41 -17.48 -7.94
CA VAL A 92 15.42 -18.53 -8.96
C VAL A 92 15.91 -19.85 -8.34
N PRO A 93 15.09 -20.94 -8.34
CA PRO A 93 13.71 -21.00 -8.84
C PRO A 93 12.74 -20.16 -7.99
N ARG A 94 11.67 -19.65 -8.63
CA ARG A 94 10.66 -18.83 -7.93
C ARG A 94 9.79 -19.69 -7.01
N PRO A 95 9.63 -19.33 -5.73
CA PRO A 95 8.80 -20.08 -4.79
C PRO A 95 7.32 -19.72 -4.96
N TRP A 96 6.72 -20.08 -6.10
CA TRP A 96 5.39 -19.63 -6.49
C TRP A 96 4.28 -19.92 -5.47
N ALA A 97 4.33 -21.06 -4.78
CA ALA A 97 3.36 -21.38 -3.73
C ALA A 97 3.42 -20.37 -2.56
N MET A 98 4.63 -19.97 -2.15
CA MET A 98 4.82 -18.95 -1.13
C MET A 98 4.43 -17.56 -1.63
N ILE A 99 4.66 -17.26 -2.91
CA ILE A 99 4.26 -15.98 -3.52
C ILE A 99 2.73 -15.86 -3.53
N ASP A 100 2.02 -16.90 -3.96
CA ASP A 100 0.55 -16.90 -4.00
C ASP A 100 -0.04 -16.73 -2.59
N ASP A 101 0.47 -17.49 -1.61
CA ASP A 101 0.08 -17.38 -0.20
C ASP A 101 0.31 -15.96 0.37
N ALA A 102 1.48 -15.38 0.10
CA ALA A 102 1.82 -14.04 0.55
C ALA A 102 0.95 -12.96 -0.13
N VAL A 103 0.56 -13.12 -1.39
CA VAL A 103 -0.37 -12.19 -2.05
C VAL A 103 -1.73 -12.21 -1.36
N ASP A 104 -2.24 -13.40 -1.02
CA ASP A 104 -3.59 -13.52 -0.47
C ASP A 104 -3.66 -13.15 1.00
N HIS A 105 -2.69 -13.58 1.80
CA HIS A 105 -2.72 -13.41 3.26
C HIS A 105 -1.94 -12.20 3.77
N GLN A 106 -0.77 -11.89 3.20
CA GLN A 106 0.04 -10.78 3.69
C GLN A 106 -0.33 -9.47 3.01
N LEU A 107 -0.32 -9.46 1.68
CA LEU A 107 -0.63 -8.26 0.90
C LEU A 107 -2.11 -7.89 1.00
N GLY A 108 -3.01 -8.88 0.91
CA GLY A 108 -4.45 -8.68 1.12
C GLY A 108 -4.76 -8.07 2.48
N ALA A 109 -4.25 -8.66 3.56
CA ALA A 109 -4.48 -8.16 4.92
C ALA A 109 -3.91 -6.73 5.12
N ALA A 110 -2.75 -6.42 4.57
CA ALA A 110 -2.17 -5.08 4.66
C ALA A 110 -3.04 -4.03 3.93
N VAL A 111 -3.66 -4.39 2.81
CA VAL A 111 -4.62 -3.51 2.11
C VAL A 111 -5.91 -3.35 2.92
N ASP A 112 -6.45 -4.44 3.45
CA ASP A 112 -7.68 -4.45 4.26
C ASP A 112 -7.51 -3.71 5.59
N GLU A 113 -6.29 -3.60 6.09
CA GLU A 113 -5.94 -2.80 7.27
C GLU A 113 -5.85 -1.31 6.95
N VAL A 114 -5.21 -0.95 5.83
CA VAL A 114 -4.98 0.45 5.42
C VAL A 114 -6.27 1.14 4.96
N LEU A 115 -7.11 0.47 4.18
CA LEU A 115 -8.29 1.10 3.57
C LEU A 115 -9.27 1.69 4.61
N PRO A 116 -9.71 0.95 5.64
CA PRO A 116 -10.61 1.50 6.66
C PRO A 116 -10.00 2.65 7.46
N ALA A 117 -8.67 2.61 7.70
CA ALA A 117 -7.98 3.67 8.44
C ALA A 117 -7.97 5.01 7.67
N LEU A 118 -7.98 4.95 6.34
CA LEU A 118 -8.04 6.12 5.47
C LEU A 118 -9.49 6.57 5.23
N THR A 119 -10.45 5.64 5.07
CA THR A 119 -11.86 5.99 4.78
C THR A 119 -12.67 6.37 6.01
N GLY A 120 -12.29 5.92 7.21
CA GLY A 120 -12.99 6.22 8.46
C GLY A 120 -12.89 7.67 8.94
N ARG A 121 -12.17 8.55 8.21
CA ARG A 121 -12.04 9.97 8.54
C ARG A 121 -12.90 10.84 7.64
N ALA A 122 -13.82 11.58 8.26
CA ALA A 122 -14.46 12.74 7.64
C ALA A 122 -13.36 13.76 7.26
N GLY A 123 -13.17 14.00 5.97
CA GLY A 123 -12.14 14.92 5.43
C GLY A 123 -11.36 14.40 4.23
N TRP A 124 -11.38 13.10 3.92
CA TRP A 124 -10.75 12.53 2.72
C TRP A 124 -11.68 12.46 1.51
N THR A 125 -12.98 12.55 1.74
CA THR A 125 -14.02 12.67 0.71
C THR A 125 -14.52 14.11 0.74
N ALA A 126 -14.02 14.92 -0.19
CA ALA A 126 -14.66 16.18 -0.56
C ALA A 126 -15.97 15.89 -1.31
#